data_AF-A0A3B4F8Y0-F1
#
_entry.id   AF-A0A3B4F8Y0-F1
#
_cell.length_a   1.000
_cell.length_b   1.000
_cell.length_c   1.000
_cell.angle_alpha   90.00
_cell.angle_beta   90.00
_cell.angle_gamma   90.00
#
_symmetry.space_group_name_H-M   'P 1'
#
loop_
_entity.id
_entity.type
_entity.pdbx_description
1 polymer ?
#
loop_
_entity_poly.entity_id
_entity_poly.type
_entity_poly.pdbx_seq_one_letter_code
_entity_poly.pdbx_strand_id
1 'polypeptide(L)' 'MEHKGQGSAVTDREVESLYVQVNQFALASHFFWGLWALIQARFSTIDFDFLGYAVLRFNQYFKMKPEAAALKLPE' A
#
# COMPACT_ATOMS: atom_id res chain seq x y z
N MET A 1 23.98 -2.44 25.96
CA MET A 1 23.97 -3.49 24.93
C MET A 1 23.73 -2.80 23.61
N GLU A 2 24.80 -2.51 22.87
CA GLU A 2 24.70 -1.92 21.53
C GLU A 2 24.30 -3.04 20.57
N HIS A 3 23.11 -2.95 19.98
CA HIS A 3 22.81 -3.71 18.77
C HIS A 3 23.69 -3.15 17.66
N LYS A 4 24.91 -3.70 17.52
CA LYS A 4 25.70 -3.61 16.29
C LYS A 4 24.87 -4.31 15.21
N GLY A 5 24.02 -3.55 14.52
CA GLY A 5 23.47 -3.96 13.25
C GLY A 5 24.65 -4.31 12.35
N GLN A 6 24.81 -5.59 12.03
CA GLN A 6 25.72 -6.00 10.97
C GLN A 6 25.19 -5.38 9.68
N GLY A 7 25.75 -4.24 9.29
CA GLY A 7 25.48 -3.61 8.00
C GLY A 7 26.16 -4.44 6.92
N SER A 8 25.54 -5.53 6.50
CA SER A 8 25.82 -6.08 5.17
C SER A 8 25.45 -5.01 4.14
N ALA A 9 26.26 -4.86 3.10
CA ALA A 9 25.94 -3.94 2.01
C ALA A 9 24.61 -4.38 1.38
N VAL A 10 23.64 -3.45 1.33
CA VAL A 10 22.36 -3.67 0.66
C VAL A 10 22.62 -3.90 -0.82
N THR A 11 22.08 -4.99 -1.36
CA THR A 11 22.21 -5.36 -2.76
C THR A 11 21.10 -4.75 -3.61
N ASP A 12 21.37 -4.50 -4.89
CA ASP A 12 20.34 -4.01 -5.83
C ASP A 12 19.13 -4.95 -5.90
N ARG A 13 19.37 -6.26 -5.75
CA ARG A 13 18.32 -7.29 -5.71
C ARG A 13 17.39 -7.14 -4.52
N GLU A 14 17.91 -6.81 -3.33
CA GLU A 14 17.09 -6.56 -2.14
C GLU A 14 16.22 -5.31 -2.33
N VAL A 15 16.78 -4.26 -2.93
CA VAL A 15 16.05 -3.02 -3.26
C VAL A 15 14.92 -3.31 -4.25
N GLU A 16 15.19 -4.05 -5.32
CA GLU A 16 14.18 -4.41 -6.33
C GLU A 16 13.07 -5.31 -5.75
N SER A 17 13.43 -6.30 -4.93
CA SER A 17 12.45 -7.14 -4.24
C SER A 17 11.53 -6.32 -3.34
N LEU A 18 12.10 -5.39 -2.56
CA LEU A 18 11.32 -4.49 -1.71
C LEU A 18 10.42 -3.57 -2.54
N TYR A 19 10.92 -3.04 -3.66
CA TYR A 19 10.13 -2.23 -4.58
C TYR A 19 8.89 -2.98 -5.09
N VAL A 20 9.06 -4.23 -5.54
CA VAL A 20 7.94 -5.07 -6.00
C VAL A 20 6.93 -5.29 -4.89
N GLN A 21 7.39 -5.70 -3.71
CA GLN A 21 6.52 -5.98 -2.57
C GLN A 21 5.73 -4.73 -2.16
N VAL A 22 6.39 -3.58 -2.00
CA VAL A 22 5.73 -2.33 -1.58
C VAL A 22 4.65 -1.91 -2.57
N ASN A 23 4.89 -2.02 -3.88
CA ASN A 23 3.88 -1.71 -4.89
C ASN A 23 2.67 -2.64 -4.83
N GLN A 24 2.88 -3.94 -4.58
CA GLN A 24 1.77 -4.88 -4.38
C GLN A 24 1.00 -4.59 -3.09
N PHE A 25 1.68 -4.28 -1.99
CA PHE A 25 1.04 -3.88 -0.73
C PHE A 25 0.30 -2.54 -0.82
N ALA A 26 0.72 -1.64 -1.71
CA ALA A 26 -0.01 -0.40 -1.98
C ALA A 26 -1.44 -0.70 -2.48
N LEU A 27 -1.64 -1.74 -3.30
CA LEU A 27 -2.96 -2.18 -3.71
C LEU A 27 -3.81 -2.62 -2.51
N ALA A 28 -3.26 -3.49 -1.65
CA ALA A 28 -3.95 -3.94 -0.45
C ALA A 28 -4.32 -2.76 0.47
N SER A 29 -3.41 -1.79 0.63
CA SER A 29 -3.66 -0.56 1.39
C SER A 29 -4.80 0.27 0.80
N HIS A 30 -4.81 0.54 -0.51
CA HIS A 30 -5.89 1.30 -1.14
C HIS A 30 -7.25 0.62 -0.97
N PHE A 31 -7.32 -0.70 -1.15
CA PHE A 31 -8.55 -1.44 -0.97
C PHE A 31 -9.03 -1.41 0.50
N PHE A 32 -8.12 -1.67 1.44
CA PHE A 32 -8.42 -1.68 2.88
C PHE A 32 -8.98 -0.33 3.35
N TRP A 33 -8.29 0.77 3.03
CA TRP A 33 -8.71 2.09 3.47
C TRP A 33 -9.96 2.59 2.75
N GLY A 34 -10.21 2.13 1.52
CA GLY A 34 -11.49 2.37 0.84
C GLY A 34 -12.66 1.71 1.58
N LEU A 35 -12.51 0.45 1.99
CA LEU A 35 -13.52 -0.26 2.78
C LEU A 35 -13.71 0.35 4.17
N TRP A 36 -12.62 0.66 4.86
CA TRP A 36 -12.66 1.35 6.15
C TRP A 36 -13.44 2.66 6.05
N ALA A 37 -13.19 3.45 5.00
CA ALA A 37 -13.86 4.72 4.77
C ALA A 37 -15.37 4.55 4.49
N LEU A 38 -15.76 3.54 3.70
CA LEU A 38 -17.18 3.23 3.49
C LEU A 38 -17.91 2.90 4.81
N ILE A 39 -17.26 2.14 5.69
CA ILE A 39 -17.81 1.83 7.01
C ILE A 39 -17.92 3.12 7.84
N GLN A 40 -16.87 3.93 7.85
CA GLN A 40 -16.86 5.20 8.60
C GLN A 40 -17.91 6.19 8.09
N ALA A 41 -18.21 6.23 6.79
CA ALA A 41 -19.27 7.08 6.24
C ALA A 41 -20.65 6.81 6.88
N ARG A 42 -20.88 5.62 7.41
CA ARG A 42 -22.13 5.27 8.12
C ARG A 42 -22.08 5.48 9.62
N PHE A 43 -20.93 5.23 10.25
CA PHE A 43 -20.81 5.06 11.70
C PHE A 43 -19.96 6.11 12.41
N SER A 44 -19.14 6.86 11.69
CA SER A 44 -18.26 7.85 12.29
C SER A 44 -19.02 9.11 12.69
N THR A 45 -18.59 9.73 13.78
CA THR A 45 -19.04 11.07 14.19
C THR A 45 -18.07 12.17 13.79
N ILE A 46 -16.96 11.82 13.13
CA ILE A 46 -15.95 12.76 12.65
C ILE A 46 -16.50 13.52 11.43
N ASP A 47 -16.37 14.84 11.43
CA ASP A 47 -16.71 15.70 10.28
C ASP A 47 -15.64 15.56 9.18
N PHE A 48 -15.83 14.58 8.31
CA PHE A 48 -14.92 14.25 7.21
C PHE A 48 -15.70 13.60 6.06
N ASP A 49 -15.32 13.91 4.81
CA ASP A 49 -15.93 13.28 3.62
C ASP A 49 -15.41 11.86 3.39
N PHE A 50 -15.91 10.92 4.21
CA PHE A 50 -15.55 9.52 4.13
C PHE A 50 -15.96 8.86 2.80
N LEU A 51 -17.08 9.26 2.21
CA LEU A 51 -17.53 8.69 0.94
C LEU A 51 -16.64 9.14 -0.21
N GLY A 52 -16.31 10.44 -0.28
CA GLY A 52 -15.36 10.97 -1.25
C GLY A 52 -13.98 10.33 -1.08
N TYR A 53 -13.52 10.16 0.17
CA TYR A 53 -12.27 9.46 0.44
C TYR A 53 -12.30 7.99 0.01
N ALA A 54 -13.38 7.26 0.26
CA ALA A 54 -13.54 5.88 -0.22
C ALA A 54 -13.41 5.80 -1.75
N VAL A 55 -14.09 6.68 -2.48
CA VAL A 55 -14.02 6.77 -3.94
C VAL A 55 -12.59 7.04 -4.40
N LEU A 56 -11.89 8.00 -3.79
CA LEU A 56 -10.48 8.29 -4.09
C LEU A 56 -9.58 7.06 -3.91
N ARG A 57 -9.76 6.31 -2.80
CA ARG A 57 -8.96 5.12 -2.51
C ARG A 57 -9.21 4.00 -3.50
N PHE A 58 -10.47 3.71 -3.85
CA PHE A 58 -10.78 2.68 -4.84
C PHE A 58 -10.34 3.07 -6.25
N ASN A 59 -10.50 4.33 -6.66
CA ASN A 59 -10.01 4.80 -7.95
C ASN A 59 -8.49 4.59 -8.07
N GLN A 60 -7.73 4.92 -7.01
CA GLN A 60 -6.29 4.70 -7.01
C GLN A 60 -5.93 3.21 -7.04
N TYR A 61 -6.66 2.36 -6.31
CA TYR A 61 -6.50 0.90 -6.41
C TYR A 61 -6.66 0.41 -7.86
N PHE A 62 -7.77 0.74 -8.51
CA PHE A 62 -8.04 0.27 -9.88
C PHE A 62 -7.07 0.86 -10.90
N LYS A 63 -6.62 2.11 -10.70
CA LYS A 63 -5.60 2.75 -11.54
C LYS A 63 -4.24 2.03 -11.44
N MET A 64 -3.80 1.67 -10.23
CA MET A 64 -2.49 1.04 -10.00
C MET A 64 -2.48 -0.46 -10.28
N LYS A 65 -3.64 -1.12 -10.18
CA LYS A 65 -3.76 -2.58 -10.26
C LYS A 65 -3.07 -3.21 -11.48
N PRO A 66 -3.19 -2.69 -12.72
CA PRO A 66 -2.56 -3.30 -13.89
C PRO A 66 -1.03 -3.35 -13.77
N GLU A 67 -0.43 -2.25 -13.33
CA GLU A 67 1.03 -2.11 -13.22
C GLU A 67 1.57 -2.90 -12.03
N ALA A 68 0.99 -2.72 -10.85
CA ALA A 68 1.47 -3.36 -9.63
C ALA A 68 1.25 -4.90 -9.64
N ALA A 69 0.20 -5.40 -10.29
CA ALA A 69 -0.02 -6.85 -10.43
C ALA A 69 0.87 -7.49 -11.50
N ALA A 70 1.46 -6.70 -12.41
CA ALA A 70 2.38 -7.19 -13.43
C ALA A 70 3.83 -7.31 -12.93
N LEU A 71 4.17 -6.64 -11.81
CA LEU A 71 5.49 -6.72 -11.20
C LEU A 71 5.81 -8.15 -10.74
N LYS A 72 7.02 -8.61 -11.06
CA LYS A 72 7.56 -9.92 -10.66
C LYS A 72 8.78 -9.73 -9.79
N LEU A 73 8.99 -10.64 -8.85
CA LEU A 73 10.21 -10.65 -8.05
C LEU A 73 11.44 -10.94 -8.94
N PRO A 74 12.60 -10.35 -8.61
CA PRO A 74 13.84 -10.63 -9.32
C PRO A 74 14.32 -12.08 -9.06
N GLU A 75 14.84 -12.72 -10.11
CA GLU A 75 15.39 -14.10 -10.09
C GLU A 75 16.60 -14.26 -9.15
#